data_AF-A0A4Z2G2S9-F1
#
_entry.id   AF-A0A4Z2G2S9-F1
#
_cell.length_a   1.000
_cell.length_b   1.000
_cell.length_c   1.000
_cell.angle_alpha   90.00
_cell.angle_beta   90.00
_cell.angle_gamma   90.00
#
_symmetry.space_group_name_H-M   'P 1'
#
loop_
_entity.id
_entity.type
_entity.pdbx_description
1 polymer ?
#
loop_
_entity_poly.entity_id
_entity_poly.type
_entity_poly.pdbx_seq_one_letter_code
_entity_poly.pdbx_strand_id
1 'polypeptide(L)'
;MFPVHRVIMASCSDYFKAMFTGGMREQEMREIKLHGVTKAGLKNIIDFIYTSSVRLDMSCLQDTLEAANFLQVLPVLSFCNELLSSEVRGGARLTQLELSAPL
;
A
#
# COMPACT_ATOMS: atom_id res chain seq x y z
N MET A 1 -2.90 -14.41 -7.30
CA MET A 1 -3.56 -14.44 -5.99
C MET A 1 -2.50 -14.17 -4.93
N PHE A 2 -2.84 -13.43 -3.87
CA PHE A 2 -1.94 -13.14 -2.76
C PHE A 2 -2.57 -13.66 -1.46
N PRO A 3 -1.93 -14.61 -0.76
CA PRO A 3 -2.38 -15.03 0.57
C PRO A 3 -2.02 -13.94 1.58
N VAL A 4 -3.00 -13.47 2.36
CA VAL A 4 -2.81 -12.42 3.35
C VAL A 4 -3.68 -12.67 4.59
N HIS A 5 -3.24 -12.18 5.74
CA HIS A 5 -4.00 -12.12 6.97
C HIS A 5 -4.87 -10.85 7.01
N ARG A 6 -6.18 -11.03 7.12
CA ARG A 6 -7.15 -9.93 7.19
C ARG A 6 -6.82 -8.90 8.27
N VAL A 7 -6.42 -9.38 9.45
CA VAL A 7 -6.10 -8.52 10.60
C VAL A 7 -4.90 -7.59 10.33
N ILE A 8 -3.86 -8.12 9.67
CA ILE A 8 -2.66 -7.35 9.32
C ILE A 8 -2.96 -6.35 8.20
N MET A 9 -3.78 -6.72 7.22
CA MET A 9 -4.21 -5.78 6.19
C MET A 9 -5.03 -4.63 6.79
N ALA A 10 -5.98 -4.94 7.69
CA ALA A 10 -6.84 -3.95 8.32
C ALA A 10 -6.12 -3.02 9.32
N SER A 11 -4.97 -3.42 9.89
CA SER A 11 -4.20 -2.55 10.78
C SER A 11 -3.48 -1.42 10.05
N CYS A 12 -3.22 -1.59 8.75
CA CYS A 12 -2.43 -0.66 7.96
C CYS A 12 -3.20 0.01 6.81
N SER A 13 -4.46 -0.39 6.59
CA SER A 13 -5.31 0.08 5.50
C SER A 13 -6.74 0.30 5.99
N ASP A 14 -7.19 1.55 5.94
CA ASP A 14 -8.57 1.90 6.28
C ASP A 14 -9.58 1.28 5.30
N TYR A 15 -9.19 1.10 4.03
CA TYR A 15 -9.99 0.40 3.04
C TYR A 15 -10.27 -1.05 3.45
N PHE A 16 -9.22 -1.81 3.82
CA PHE A 16 -9.39 -3.19 4.26
C PHE A 16 -10.09 -3.29 5.62
N LYS A 17 -9.83 -2.33 6.52
CA LYS A 17 -10.55 -2.23 7.78
C LYS A 17 -12.06 -2.09 7.53
N ALA A 18 -12.47 -1.12 6.72
CA ALA A 18 -13.87 -0.93 6.35
C ALA A 18 -14.47 -2.16 5.64
N MET A 19 -13.73 -2.76 4.70
CA MET A 19 -14.18 -3.96 3.98
C MET A 19 -14.42 -5.16 4.91
N PHE A 20 -13.59 -5.33 5.95
CA PHE A 20 -13.66 -6.50 6.83
C PHE A 20 -14.52 -6.28 8.08
N THR A 21 -14.83 -5.05 8.46
CA THR A 21 -15.66 -4.75 9.64
C THR A 21 -16.97 -4.04 9.30
N GLY A 22 -17.18 -3.63 8.05
CA GLY A 22 -18.32 -2.81 7.62
C GLY A 22 -19.59 -3.57 7.28
N GLY A 23 -19.68 -4.88 7.53
CA GLY A 23 -20.86 -5.68 7.21
C GLY A 23 -21.10 -5.90 5.71
N MET A 24 -20.07 -5.68 4.88
CA MET A 24 -20.13 -5.96 3.44
C MET A 24 -20.03 -7.46 3.16
N ARG A 25 -20.47 -7.92 1.97
CA ARG A 25 -20.41 -9.35 1.59
C ARG A 25 -18.98 -9.91 1.64
N GLU A 26 -18.00 -9.06 1.32
CA GLU A 26 -16.57 -9.31 1.35
C GLU A 26 -16.03 -9.72 2.73
N GLN A 27 -16.75 -9.37 3.80
CA GLN A 27 -16.40 -9.76 5.17
C GLN A 27 -16.34 -11.28 5.32
N GLU A 28 -17.25 -12.02 4.66
CA GLU A 28 -17.37 -13.48 4.80
C GLU A 28 -16.63 -14.27 3.70
N MET A 29 -16.19 -13.60 2.63
CA MET A 29 -15.56 -14.26 1.48
C MET A 29 -14.13 -14.72 1.78
N ARG A 30 -13.69 -15.90 1.32
CA ARG A 30 -12.28 -16.30 1.46
C ARG A 30 -11.35 -15.63 0.46
N GLU A 31 -11.90 -15.18 -0.67
CA GLU A 31 -11.18 -14.52 -1.75
C GLU A 31 -11.91 -13.24 -2.14
N ILE A 32 -11.16 -12.19 -2.42
CA ILE A 32 -11.70 -10.90 -2.83
C ILE A 32 -10.99 -10.47 -4.10
N LYS A 33 -11.76 -10.07 -5.09
CA LYS A 33 -11.23 -9.47 -6.31
C LYS A 33 -11.20 -7.95 -6.14
N LEU A 34 -10.00 -7.40 -6.09
CA LEU A 34 -9.81 -5.96 -6.06
C LEU A 34 -9.86 -5.40 -7.48
N HIS A 35 -10.69 -4.39 -7.66
CA HIS A 35 -10.79 -3.61 -8.89
C HIS A 35 -10.18 -2.22 -8.60
N GLY A 36 -9.41 -1.67 -9.54
CA GLY A 36 -8.79 -0.34 -9.37
C GLY A 36 -7.35 -0.34 -8.85
N VAL A 37 -6.72 -1.52 -8.72
CA VAL A 37 -5.27 -1.62 -8.41
C VAL A 37 -4.59 -2.60 -9.36
N THR A 38 -3.36 -2.28 -9.75
CA THR A 38 -2.52 -3.20 -10.53
C THR A 38 -1.92 -4.27 -9.62
N LYS A 39 -1.54 -5.41 -10.21
CA LYS A 39 -0.89 -6.50 -9.47
C LYS A 39 0.45 -6.05 -8.85
N ALA A 40 1.18 -5.18 -9.55
CA ALA A 40 2.47 -4.65 -9.09
C ALA A 40 2.28 -3.72 -7.89
N GLY A 41 1.38 -2.73 -7.99
CA GLY A 41 1.07 -1.83 -6.89
C GLY A 41 0.57 -2.58 -5.65
N LEU A 42 -0.36 -3.52 -5.83
CA LEU A 42 -0.86 -4.35 -4.73
C LEU A 42 0.25 -5.16 -4.05
N LYS A 43 1.18 -5.73 -4.82
CA LYS A 43 2.31 -6.47 -4.25
C LYS A 43 3.17 -5.57 -3.36
N ASN A 44 3.51 -4.36 -3.82
CA ASN A 44 4.33 -3.42 -3.03
C ASN A 44 3.63 -2.99 -1.75
N ILE A 45 2.31 -2.79 -1.78
CA ILE A 45 1.52 -2.49 -0.58
C ILE A 45 1.52 -3.66 0.40
N ILE A 46 1.31 -4.89 -0.08
CA ILE A 46 1.37 -6.08 0.78
C ILE A 46 2.76 -6.21 1.41
N ASP A 47 3.82 -6.12 0.62
CA ASP A 47 5.20 -6.20 1.12
C ASP A 47 5.46 -5.15 2.21
N PHE A 48 5.02 -3.90 1.98
CA PHE A 48 5.10 -2.85 2.99
C PHE A 48 4.36 -3.19 4.27
N ILE A 49 3.12 -3.67 4.17
CA ILE A 49 2.30 -4.02 5.33
C ILE A 49 2.98 -5.11 6.20
N TYR A 50 3.65 -6.08 5.58
CA TYR A 50 4.31 -7.17 6.31
C TYR A 50 5.72 -6.84 6.80
N THR A 51 6.42 -5.92 6.15
CA THR A 51 7.84 -5.66 6.43
C THR A 51 8.08 -4.27 7.01
N SER A 52 7.06 -3.41 7.01
CA SER A 52 7.19 -1.97 7.29
C SER A 52 8.19 -1.25 6.37
N SER A 53 8.52 -1.88 5.23
CA SER A 53 9.53 -1.42 4.28
C SER A 53 8.99 -1.46 2.86
N VAL A 54 9.28 -0.41 2.08
CA VAL A 54 9.03 -0.43 0.64
C VAL A 54 10.17 0.26 -0.09
N ARG A 55 10.62 -0.38 -1.18
CA ARG A 55 11.59 0.21 -2.10
C ARG A 55 10.91 0.60 -3.40
N LEU A 56 11.09 1.85 -3.80
CA LEU A 56 10.48 2.42 -4.99
C LEU A 56 11.53 3.03 -5.91
N ASP A 57 11.28 2.89 -7.20
CA ASP A 57 11.92 3.61 -8.28
C ASP A 57 10.83 4.14 -9.24
N MET A 58 11.24 4.90 -10.25
CA MET A 58 10.29 5.51 -11.21
C MET A 58 9.46 4.49 -11.99
N SER A 59 9.93 3.24 -12.12
CA SER A 59 9.20 2.21 -12.86
C SER A 59 8.01 1.65 -12.09
N CYS A 60 8.03 1.69 -10.75
CA CYS A 60 6.97 1.15 -9.89
C CYS A 60 6.26 2.21 -9.03
N LEU A 61 6.73 3.46 -9.06
CA LEU A 61 6.20 4.57 -8.28
C LEU A 61 4.72 4.84 -8.58
N GLN A 62 4.35 4.94 -9.86
CA GLN A 62 2.97 5.25 -10.25
C GLN A 62 1.98 4.16 -9.79
N ASP A 63 2.29 2.89 -10.09
CA ASP A 63 1.49 1.74 -9.65
C ASP A 63 1.31 1.70 -8.13
N THR A 64 2.39 2.00 -7.39
CA THR A 64 2.37 1.98 -5.93
C THR A 64 1.59 3.16 -5.37
N LEU A 65 1.72 4.36 -5.96
CA LEU A 65 0.95 5.54 -5.58
C LEU A 65 -0.55 5.29 -5.74
N GLU A 66 -0.97 4.81 -6.90
CA GLU A 66 -2.38 4.52 -7.18
C GLU A 66 -2.94 3.47 -6.21
N ALA A 67 -2.17 2.41 -5.95
CA ALA A 67 -2.54 1.38 -4.97
C ALA A 67 -2.58 1.92 -3.53
N ALA A 68 -1.61 2.72 -3.10
CA ALA A 68 -1.58 3.31 -1.76
C ALA A 68 -2.76 4.25 -1.53
N ASN A 69 -3.12 5.04 -2.55
CA ASN A 69 -4.28 5.92 -2.52
C ASN A 69 -5.59 5.11 -2.46
N PHE A 70 -5.76 4.13 -3.34
CA PHE A 70 -6.97 3.30 -3.38
C PHE A 70 -7.16 2.49 -2.09
N LEU A 71 -6.08 1.88 -1.59
CA LEU A 71 -6.09 1.04 -0.40
C LEU A 71 -5.92 1.85 0.89
N GLN A 72 -5.82 3.17 0.83
CA GLN A 72 -5.69 4.05 2.00
C GLN A 72 -4.53 3.65 2.93
N VAL A 73 -3.35 3.39 2.35
CA VAL A 73 -2.11 3.11 3.09
C VAL A 73 -1.28 4.38 3.14
N LEU A 74 -1.63 5.26 4.09
CA LEU A 74 -1.14 6.63 4.18
C LEU A 74 0.39 6.76 4.21
N PRO A 75 1.17 5.94 4.96
CA PRO A 75 2.62 6.08 4.97
C PRO A 75 3.25 5.90 3.59
N VAL A 76 2.77 4.94 2.81
CA VAL A 76 3.25 4.71 1.43
C VAL A 76 2.78 5.82 0.50
N LEU A 77 1.54 6.29 0.65
CA LEU A 77 1.01 7.41 -0.13
C LEU A 77 1.84 8.69 0.06
N SER A 78 2.15 9.03 1.32
CA SER A 78 2.99 10.17 1.67
C SER A 78 4.39 10.05 1.06
N PHE A 79 5.00 8.87 1.14
CA PHE A 79 6.31 8.62 0.57
C PHE A 79 6.33 8.71 -0.96
N CYS A 80 5.33 8.15 -1.65
CA CYS A 80 5.19 8.28 -3.10
C CYS A 80 5.06 9.75 -3.52
N ASN A 81 4.27 10.54 -2.79
CA ASN A 81 4.10 11.98 -3.06
C ASN A 81 5.40 12.77 -2.84
N GLU A 82 6.17 12.43 -1.82
CA GLU A 82 7.48 13.03 -1.57
C GLU A 82 8.46 12.73 -2.71
N LEU A 83 8.54 11.47 -3.13
CA LEU A 83 9.37 11.03 -4.26
C LEU A 83 8.99 11.77 -5.55
N LEU A 84 7.70 11.80 -5.90
CA LEU A 84 7.21 12.54 -7.07
C LEU A 84 7.57 14.02 -7.02
N SER A 85 7.38 14.66 -5.86
CA SER A 85 7.70 16.07 -5.68
C SER A 85 9.21 16.34 -5.78
N SER A 86 10.04 15.38 -5.35
CA SER A 86 11.49 15.47 -5.40
C SER A 86 12.00 15.39 -6.85
N GLU A 87 11.46 14.48 -7.65
CA GLU A 87 11.77 14.34 -9.07
C GLU A 87 11.46 15.61 -9.86
N VAL A 88 10.29 16.21 -9.62
CA VAL A 88 9.92 17.49 -10.25
C VAL A 88 10.91 18.61 -9.91
N ARG A 89 11.55 18.54 -8.74
CA ARG A 89 12.57 19.49 -8.30
C ARG A 89 13.99 19.14 -8.76
N GLY A 90 14.19 18.04 -9.49
CA GLY A 90 15.49 17.63 -10.03
C GLY A 90 16.47 17.06 -9.01
N GLY A 91 15.99 16.61 -7.85
CA GLY A 91 16.81 15.90 -6.87
C GLY A 91 16.12 14.63 -6.46
N ALA A 92 16.76 13.47 -6.52
CA ALA A 92 16.19 12.27 -5.90
C ALA A 92 17.27 11.42 -5.26
N ARG A 93 17.11 11.19 -3.95
CA ARG A 93 17.53 9.93 -3.32
C ARG A 93 16.82 9.69 -1.99
N LEU A 94 15.61 9.15 -2.07
CA LEU A 94 15.04 8.31 -1.02
C LEU A 94 14.26 7.17 -1.71
N THR A 95 14.93 6.08 -2.05
CA THR A 95 14.30 4.92 -2.72
C THR A 95 13.69 3.93 -1.74
N GLN A 96 13.74 4.19 -0.43
CA GLN A 96 13.28 3.27 0.60
C GLN A 96 12.58 4.03 1.73
N LEU A 97 11.39 3.56 2.09
CA LEU A 97 10.69 3.93 3.31
C LEU A 97 10.80 2.77 4.29
N GLU A 98 11.17 3.05 5.54
CA GLU A 98 11.17 2.11 6.68
C GLU A 98 10.42 2.79 7.82
N LEU A 99 9.29 2.23 8.26
CA LEU A 99 8.69 2.67 9.53
C LEU A 99 9.42 1.95 10.67
N SER A 100 10.12 2.69 11.52
CA SER A 100 10.57 2.17 12.80
C SER A 100 9.34 1.81 13.63
N ALA A 101 9.07 0.53 13.83
CA ALA A 101 7.96 0.08 14.66
C ALA A 101 8.07 0.71 16.06
N PRO A 102 7.02 1.34 16.61
CA PRO A 102 6.92 1.41 18.05
C PRO A 102 6.72 -0.04 18.53
N LEU A 103 7.68 -0.50 19.34
CA LEU A 103 7.53 -1.71 20.17
C LEU A 103 6.25 -1.64 21.00
#